data_AF-A0A2P0B0C9-F1
#
_entry.id   AF-A0A2P0B0C9-F1
#
_cell.length_a   1.000
_cell.length_b   1.000
_cell.length_c   1.000
_cell.angle_alpha   90.00
_cell.angle_beta   90.00
_cell.angle_gamma   90.00
#
_symmetry.space_group_name_H-M   'P 1'
#
loop_
_entity.id
_entity.type
_entity.pdbx_description
1 polymer ?
#
loop_
_entity_poly.entity_id
_entity_poly.type
_entity_poly.pdbx_seq_one_letter_code
_entity_poly.pdbx_strand_id
1 'polypeptide(L)'
;MSAARLAIAIATLPAMGALAACATTPDSAYPSLGVREAEYESGEFPRPTGDCAPDGPAPVTGQFETTDPVAPPPPPPPVLSADLAERVVQLEEQARAAHADFEKAVPATRAAVRGSGSVGSKAWGRAQVAYANLESIRARTAIPFADLDSMLAIRSVDGEPVEAVAKAHAEVARLIAEEDAILNELAPAN
;
A
#
# COMPACT_ATOMS: atom_id res chain seq x y z
N MET A 1 -23.58 -27.82 -70.12
CA MET A 1 -24.58 -26.90 -70.69
C MET A 1 -24.03 -25.49 -70.52
N SER A 2 -23.66 -24.85 -71.63
CA SER A 2 -23.05 -23.51 -71.68
C SER A 2 -24.08 -22.40 -71.48
N ALA A 3 -23.67 -21.32 -70.81
CA ALA A 3 -24.00 -19.92 -71.13
C ALA A 3 -23.10 -19.03 -70.24
N ALA A 4 -21.99 -18.47 -70.72
CA ALA A 4 -21.84 -17.36 -71.66
C ALA A 4 -22.38 -16.00 -71.14
N ARG A 5 -21.42 -15.19 -70.66
CA ARG A 5 -21.14 -13.77 -70.98
C ARG A 5 -22.29 -12.74 -70.98
N LEU A 6 -22.09 -11.66 -70.20
CA LEU A 6 -22.22 -10.22 -70.52
C LEU A 6 -22.19 -9.46 -69.18
N ALA A 7 -21.69 -8.25 -68.98
CA ALA A 7 -20.86 -7.30 -69.71
C ALA A 7 -20.61 -6.13 -68.73
N ILE A 8 -19.42 -5.52 -68.80
CA ILE A 8 -19.18 -4.05 -68.92
C ILE A 8 -19.97 -3.19 -67.90
N ALA A 9 -19.38 -2.46 -66.95
CA ALA A 9 -18.43 -1.38 -67.18
C ALA A 9 -18.18 -0.59 -65.87
N ILE A 10 -17.14 0.26 -65.92
CA ILE A 10 -17.01 1.57 -65.26
C ILE A 10 -16.30 1.62 -63.89
N ALA A 11 -15.19 2.38 -63.96
CA ALA A 11 -14.57 3.21 -62.94
C ALA A 11 -13.66 2.53 -61.92
N THR A 12 -12.42 2.33 -62.38
CA THR A 12 -11.20 2.72 -61.67
C THR A 12 -11.40 3.97 -60.79
N LEU A 13 -11.54 3.77 -59.47
CA LEU A 13 -11.44 4.84 -58.47
C LEU A 13 -10.07 4.72 -57.75
N PRO A 14 -9.20 5.73 -57.84
CA PRO A 14 -7.94 5.76 -57.10
C PRO A 14 -8.22 6.30 -55.69
N ALA A 15 -8.17 5.44 -54.68
CA ALA A 15 -8.36 5.84 -53.28
C ALA A 15 -7.26 5.29 -52.35
N MET A 16 -6.03 5.20 -52.87
CA MET A 16 -4.84 4.75 -52.12
C MET A 16 -3.79 5.86 -51.95
N GLY A 17 -4.21 7.14 -51.97
CA GLY A 17 -3.31 8.30 -51.81
C GLY A 17 -3.49 9.12 -50.52
N ALA A 18 -4.53 8.86 -49.73
CA ALA A 18 -4.97 9.78 -48.66
C ALA A 18 -4.37 9.50 -47.26
N LEU A 19 -3.37 8.61 -47.13
CA LEU A 19 -2.74 8.29 -45.82
C LEU A 19 -1.28 8.75 -45.70
N ALA A 20 -0.69 9.35 -46.74
CA ALA A 20 0.72 9.79 -46.71
C ALA A 20 0.94 11.21 -46.14
N ALA A 21 -0.13 11.95 -45.83
CA ALA A 21 -0.02 13.37 -45.44
C ALA A 21 0.44 13.60 -43.97
N CYS A 22 0.48 12.57 -43.12
CA CYS A 22 1.00 12.70 -41.75
C CYS A 22 2.47 12.28 -41.60
N ALA A 23 3.13 11.88 -42.69
CA ALA A 23 4.57 11.59 -42.72
C ALA A 23 5.31 12.73 -43.43
N THR A 24 5.12 13.96 -43.00
CA THR A 24 6.02 15.05 -43.38
C THR A 24 7.33 14.86 -42.62
N THR A 25 8.35 14.36 -43.31
CA THR A 25 9.73 14.52 -42.86
C THR A 25 10.00 16.02 -42.74
N PRO A 26 10.52 16.50 -41.60
CA PRO A 26 10.79 17.92 -41.46
C PRO A 26 11.81 18.35 -42.54
N ASP A 27 11.46 19.37 -43.33
CA ASP A 27 12.33 19.95 -44.38
C ASP A 27 13.60 20.61 -43.81
N SER A 28 13.70 20.69 -42.49
CA SER A 28 14.85 21.19 -41.75
C SER A 28 15.23 20.22 -40.65
N ALA A 29 16.52 20.20 -40.30
CA ALA A 29 16.98 19.49 -39.12
C ALA A 29 16.15 19.92 -37.90
N TYR A 30 15.75 18.95 -37.08
CA TYR A 30 15.06 19.21 -35.82
C TYR A 30 15.87 20.24 -35.01
N PRO A 31 15.24 21.26 -34.42
CA PRO A 31 15.97 22.26 -33.65
C PRO A 31 16.78 21.59 -32.55
N SER A 32 17.98 22.10 -32.31
CA SER A 32 18.86 21.52 -31.29
C SER A 32 18.14 21.43 -29.94
N LEU A 33 18.35 20.31 -29.24
CA LEU A 33 17.93 20.13 -27.85
C LEU A 33 18.91 20.77 -26.85
N GLY A 34 19.93 21.46 -27.35
CA GLY A 34 20.85 22.23 -26.52
C GLY A 34 20.15 23.44 -25.94
N VAL A 35 20.63 23.87 -24.77
CA VAL A 35 20.16 25.10 -24.10
C VAL A 35 20.36 26.30 -25.02
N ARG A 36 19.31 27.10 -25.20
CA ARG A 36 19.32 28.27 -26.10
C ARG A 36 19.89 29.50 -25.40
N GLU A 37 20.42 30.46 -26.17
CA GLU A 37 20.94 31.74 -25.61
C GLU A 37 19.91 32.47 -24.73
N ALA A 38 18.63 32.46 -25.13
CA ALA A 38 17.54 33.07 -24.36
C ALA A 38 17.26 32.36 -23.01
N GLU A 39 17.67 31.11 -22.86
CA GLU A 39 17.48 30.33 -21.62
C GLU A 39 18.59 30.65 -20.60
N TYR A 40 19.80 31.02 -21.07
CA TYR A 40 20.90 31.47 -20.20
C TYR A 40 20.66 32.85 -19.57
N GLU A 41 19.87 33.72 -20.20
CA GLU A 41 19.56 35.06 -19.67
C GLU A 41 18.67 35.03 -18.42
N SER A 42 18.04 33.90 -18.11
CA SER A 42 17.23 33.71 -16.89
C SER A 42 18.07 33.50 -15.61
N GLY A 43 19.41 33.43 -15.72
CA GLY A 43 20.34 33.43 -14.58
C GLY A 43 20.41 32.15 -13.76
N GLU A 44 19.55 31.16 -14.02
CA GLU A 44 19.49 29.88 -13.28
C GLU A 44 20.57 28.89 -13.75
N PHE A 45 21.04 29.02 -15.00
CA PHE A 45 21.98 28.08 -15.60
C PHE A 45 23.35 28.72 -15.86
N PRO A 46 24.45 28.21 -15.27
CA PRO A 46 25.79 28.71 -15.54
C PRO A 46 26.17 28.43 -17.00
N ARG A 47 26.78 29.42 -17.67
CA ARG A 47 27.34 29.24 -19.02
C ARG A 47 28.57 28.33 -18.95
N PRO A 48 28.66 27.26 -19.76
CA PRO A 48 29.89 26.49 -19.88
C PRO A 48 31.03 27.39 -20.36
N THR A 49 32.20 27.31 -19.73
CA THR A 49 33.42 28.02 -20.16
C THR A 49 34.51 26.99 -20.48
N GLY A 50 35.49 27.38 -21.32
CA GLY A 50 36.58 26.49 -21.75
C GLY A 50 36.23 25.63 -22.97
N ASP A 51 36.86 24.47 -23.09
CA ASP A 51 36.74 23.55 -24.25
C ASP A 51 35.34 22.95 -24.45
N CYS A 52 34.42 23.20 -23.50
CA CYS A 52 33.02 22.81 -23.57
C CYS A 52 32.09 23.94 -24.03
N ALA A 53 32.64 25.12 -24.40
CA ALA A 53 31.85 26.19 -25.01
C ALA A 53 31.38 25.78 -26.43
N PRO A 54 30.19 26.20 -26.86
CA PRO A 54 29.62 25.81 -28.16
C PRO A 54 30.49 26.21 -29.36
N ASP A 55 31.31 27.26 -29.21
CA ASP A 55 32.26 27.75 -30.23
C ASP A 55 33.72 27.36 -29.92
N GLY A 56 33.95 26.51 -28.91
CA GLY A 56 35.27 26.02 -28.55
C GLY A 56 35.83 25.03 -29.58
N PRO A 57 37.16 24.81 -29.61
CA PRO A 57 37.72 23.69 -30.37
C PRO A 57 37.03 22.39 -29.93
N ALA A 58 36.71 21.51 -30.89
CA ALA A 58 36.07 20.23 -30.60
C ALA A 58 36.81 19.53 -29.45
N PRO A 59 36.09 19.03 -28.41
CA PRO A 59 36.74 18.48 -27.24
C PRO A 59 37.70 17.38 -27.68
N VAL A 60 38.93 17.42 -27.12
CA VAL A 60 39.91 16.35 -27.30
C VAL A 60 39.21 15.04 -26.98
N THR A 61 39.26 14.08 -27.89
CA THR A 61 38.81 12.69 -27.66
C THR A 61 39.73 12.01 -26.66
N GLY A 62 39.73 12.50 -25.43
CA GLY A 62 40.31 11.86 -24.27
C GLY A 62 39.26 10.95 -23.65
N GLN A 63 39.63 9.72 -23.34
CA GLN A 63 38.87 8.90 -22.41
C GLN A 63 38.76 9.69 -21.10
N PHE A 64 37.53 10.05 -20.71
CA PHE A 64 37.27 10.45 -19.33
C PHE A 64 37.37 9.19 -18.48
N GLU A 65 38.47 9.02 -17.75
CA GLU A 65 38.49 8.10 -16.62
C GLU A 65 37.59 8.70 -15.53
N THR A 66 36.33 8.26 -15.51
CA THR A 66 35.47 8.42 -14.35
C THR A 66 36.18 7.73 -13.18
N THR A 67 36.70 8.52 -12.25
CA THR A 67 37.03 8.00 -10.93
C THR A 67 35.73 7.47 -10.33
N ASP A 68 35.67 6.16 -10.06
CA ASP A 68 34.50 5.56 -9.44
C ASP A 68 34.16 6.37 -8.17
N PRO A 69 32.92 6.88 -8.04
CA PRO A 69 32.50 7.52 -6.81
C PRO A 69 32.73 6.54 -5.67
N VAL A 70 33.56 6.91 -4.69
CA VAL A 70 33.66 6.16 -3.43
C VAL A 70 32.28 6.22 -2.80
N ALA A 71 31.52 5.14 -2.92
CA ALA A 71 30.22 5.02 -2.28
C ALA A 71 30.43 5.23 -0.76
N PRO A 72 29.71 6.16 -0.13
CA PRO A 72 29.76 6.28 1.32
C PRO A 72 29.36 4.93 1.94
N PRO A 73 29.93 4.57 3.11
CA PRO A 73 29.53 3.34 3.79
C PRO A 73 28.00 3.36 3.97
N PRO A 74 27.32 2.21 3.78
CA PRO A 74 25.87 2.15 3.92
C PRO A 74 25.47 2.64 5.31
N PRO A 75 24.41 3.46 5.43
CA PRO A 75 23.92 3.89 6.73
C PRO A 75 23.57 2.66 7.58
N PRO A 76 23.74 2.73 8.91
CA PRO A 76 23.33 1.65 9.79
C PRO A 76 21.83 1.36 9.59
N PRO A 77 21.41 0.09 9.71
CA PRO A 77 20.00 -0.25 9.58
C PRO A 77 19.18 0.56 10.60
N PRO A 78 18.02 1.10 10.19
CA PRO A 78 17.15 1.80 11.13
C PRO A 78 16.74 0.83 12.25
N VAL A 79 16.70 1.32 13.48
CA VAL A 79 16.21 0.59 14.65
C VAL A 79 14.97 1.27 15.19
N LEU A 80 14.09 0.49 15.82
CA LEU A 80 12.93 1.04 16.51
C LEU A 80 13.40 2.01 17.62
N SER A 81 12.78 3.19 17.72
CA SER A 81 13.06 4.09 18.84
C SER A 81 12.59 3.49 20.17
N ALA A 82 13.21 3.91 21.28
CA ALA A 82 12.87 3.42 22.62
C ALA A 82 11.40 3.72 22.98
N ASP A 83 10.92 4.93 22.72
CA ASP A 83 9.54 5.35 22.97
C ASP A 83 8.54 4.49 22.19
N LEU A 84 8.87 4.15 20.94
CA LEU A 84 8.03 3.31 20.10
C LEU A 84 8.02 1.85 20.59
N ALA A 85 9.17 1.34 21.02
CA ALA A 85 9.27 0.02 21.64
C ALA A 85 8.40 -0.06 22.90
N GLU A 86 8.45 0.97 23.75
CA GLU A 86 7.63 1.06 24.94
C GLU A 86 6.13 1.11 24.59
N ARG A 87 5.75 1.89 23.57
CA ARG A 87 4.36 1.96 23.11
C ARG A 87 3.83 0.60 22.63
N VAL A 88 4.64 -0.18 21.92
CA VAL A 88 4.26 -1.55 21.49
C VAL A 88 4.01 -2.44 22.70
N VAL A 89 4.88 -2.40 23.71
CA VAL A 89 4.71 -3.16 24.96
C VAL A 89 3.41 -2.75 25.68
N GLN A 90 3.14 -1.45 25.79
CA GLN A 90 1.93 -0.93 26.42
C GLN A 90 0.65 -1.41 25.72
N LEU A 91 0.64 -1.44 24.38
CA LEU A 91 -0.52 -1.93 23.61
C LEU A 91 -0.73 -3.43 23.81
N GLU A 92 0.35 -4.21 23.85
CA GLU A 92 0.31 -5.65 24.09
C GLU A 92 -0.19 -5.97 25.52
N GLU A 93 0.24 -5.20 26.52
CA GLU A 93 -0.25 -5.31 27.90
C GLU A 93 -1.73 -4.94 28.02
N GLN A 94 -2.17 -3.89 27.35
CA GLN A 94 -3.59 -3.51 27.29
C GLN A 94 -4.45 -4.61 26.68
N ALA A 95 -3.99 -5.22 25.58
CA ALA A 95 -4.67 -6.35 24.95
C ALA A 95 -4.76 -7.56 25.89
N ARG A 96 -3.65 -7.92 26.56
CA ARG A 96 -3.64 -9.00 27.56
C ARG A 96 -4.59 -8.72 28.73
N ALA A 97 -4.66 -7.48 29.20
CA ALA A 97 -5.55 -7.09 30.29
C ALA A 97 -7.03 -7.20 29.86
N ALA A 98 -7.36 -6.69 28.66
CA ALA A 98 -8.71 -6.81 28.09
C ALA A 98 -9.12 -8.29 27.91
N HIS A 99 -8.20 -9.12 27.41
CA HIS A 99 -8.40 -10.56 27.27
C HIS A 99 -8.65 -11.25 28.61
N ALA A 100 -7.84 -10.95 29.63
CA ALA A 100 -8.04 -11.51 30.96
C ALA A 100 -9.41 -11.11 31.57
N ASP A 101 -9.91 -9.91 31.27
CA ASP A 101 -11.25 -9.49 31.68
C ASP A 101 -12.36 -10.21 30.90
N PHE A 102 -12.14 -10.50 29.62
CA PHE A 102 -13.01 -11.39 28.84
C PHE A 102 -13.08 -12.77 29.48
N GLU A 103 -11.94 -13.41 29.73
CA GLU A 103 -11.86 -14.75 30.32
C GLU A 103 -12.58 -14.84 31.67
N LYS A 104 -12.44 -13.81 32.52
CA LYS A 104 -13.16 -13.73 33.81
C LYS A 104 -14.68 -13.68 33.64
N ALA A 105 -15.19 -13.10 32.55
CA ALA A 105 -16.62 -12.98 32.29
C ALA A 105 -17.23 -14.27 31.68
N VAL A 106 -16.42 -15.10 31.01
CA VAL A 106 -16.87 -16.33 30.31
C VAL A 106 -17.69 -17.29 31.20
N PRO A 107 -17.28 -17.65 32.44
CA PRO A 107 -18.02 -18.63 33.24
C PRO A 107 -19.45 -18.18 33.58
N ALA A 108 -19.64 -16.90 33.85
CA ALA A 108 -20.94 -16.33 34.18
C ALA A 108 -21.87 -16.31 32.96
N THR A 109 -21.36 -15.88 31.79
CA THR A 109 -22.12 -15.92 30.53
C THR A 109 -22.50 -17.34 30.15
N ARG A 110 -21.56 -18.28 30.27
CA ARG A 110 -21.81 -19.69 30.01
C ARG A 110 -22.89 -20.29 30.92
N ALA A 111 -22.91 -19.91 32.20
CA ALA A 111 -23.98 -20.32 33.12
C ALA A 111 -25.34 -19.74 32.73
N ALA A 112 -25.39 -18.47 32.32
CA ALA A 112 -26.63 -17.83 31.87
C ALA A 112 -27.19 -18.48 30.59
N VAL A 113 -26.33 -18.78 29.61
CA VAL A 113 -26.72 -19.43 28.35
C VAL A 113 -27.21 -20.86 28.60
N ARG A 114 -26.53 -21.67 29.42
CA ARG A 114 -27.00 -23.03 29.78
C ARG A 114 -28.32 -23.03 30.56
N GLY A 115 -28.55 -22.00 31.37
CA GLY A 115 -29.79 -21.81 32.10
C GLY A 115 -30.89 -21.10 31.29
N SER A 116 -30.69 -20.90 29.98
CA SER A 116 -31.68 -20.26 29.13
C SER A 116 -32.97 -21.09 29.09
N GLY A 117 -34.10 -20.40 29.20
CA GLY A 117 -35.42 -21.02 29.09
C GLY A 117 -35.95 -20.97 27.67
N SER A 118 -37.26 -21.12 27.51
CA SER A 118 -37.91 -20.88 26.22
C SER A 118 -37.67 -19.45 25.73
N VAL A 119 -37.61 -19.26 24.42
CA VAL A 119 -37.54 -17.94 23.79
C VAL A 119 -38.64 -17.03 24.36
N GLY A 120 -38.30 -15.78 24.64
CA GLY A 120 -39.19 -14.79 25.26
C GLY A 120 -39.36 -14.91 26.78
N SER A 121 -38.81 -15.94 27.43
CA SER A 121 -38.78 -16.03 28.89
C SER A 121 -37.81 -15.04 29.51
N LYS A 122 -38.00 -14.73 30.81
CA LYS A 122 -37.03 -13.92 31.57
C LYS A 122 -35.64 -14.56 31.62
N ALA A 123 -35.56 -15.89 31.62
CA ALA A 123 -34.30 -16.62 31.61
C ALA A 123 -33.57 -16.46 30.27
N TRP A 124 -34.30 -16.55 29.15
CA TRP A 124 -33.78 -16.25 27.81
C TRP A 124 -33.27 -14.81 27.72
N GLY A 125 -34.04 -13.82 28.18
CA GLY A 125 -33.60 -12.42 28.18
C GLY A 125 -32.31 -12.17 28.97
N ARG A 126 -32.12 -12.86 30.11
CA ARG A 126 -30.85 -12.80 30.86
C ARG A 126 -29.68 -13.40 30.10
N ALA A 127 -29.89 -14.48 29.36
CA ALA A 127 -28.85 -15.07 28.51
C ALA A 127 -28.43 -14.10 27.39
N GLN A 128 -29.39 -13.44 26.72
CA GLN A 128 -29.09 -12.43 25.69
C GLN A 128 -28.24 -11.28 26.25
N VAL A 129 -28.63 -10.74 27.42
CA VAL A 129 -27.88 -9.63 28.05
C VAL A 129 -26.49 -10.07 28.47
N ALA A 130 -26.34 -11.27 29.04
CA ALA A 130 -25.04 -11.79 29.42
C ALA A 130 -24.11 -12.01 28.21
N TYR A 131 -24.67 -12.50 27.10
CA TYR A 131 -23.95 -12.66 25.84
C TYR A 131 -23.52 -11.30 25.26
N ALA A 132 -24.44 -10.34 25.16
CA ALA A 132 -24.13 -8.99 24.66
C ALA A 132 -23.09 -8.26 25.53
N ASN A 133 -23.11 -8.48 26.84
CA ASN A 133 -22.08 -7.95 27.74
C ASN A 133 -20.71 -8.59 27.47
N LEU A 134 -20.66 -9.90 27.21
CA LEU A 134 -19.41 -10.58 26.84
C LEU A 134 -18.86 -10.07 25.49
N GLU A 135 -19.73 -9.87 24.50
CA GLU A 135 -19.38 -9.26 23.20
C GLU A 135 -18.83 -7.83 23.38
N SER A 136 -19.45 -7.04 24.27
CA SER A 136 -18.96 -5.70 24.61
C SER A 136 -17.58 -5.71 25.28
N ILE A 137 -17.26 -6.75 26.05
CA ILE A 137 -15.92 -6.93 26.64
C ILE A 137 -14.91 -7.30 25.55
N ARG A 138 -15.25 -8.24 24.65
CA ARG A 138 -14.41 -8.62 23.49
C ARG A 138 -14.08 -7.46 22.56
N ALA A 139 -14.98 -6.49 22.42
CA ALA A 139 -14.71 -5.28 21.65
C ALA A 139 -13.54 -4.44 22.21
N ARG A 140 -13.18 -4.58 23.49
CA ARG A 140 -12.08 -3.83 24.11
C ARG A 140 -10.71 -4.28 23.60
N THR A 141 -10.54 -5.57 23.31
CA THR A 141 -9.30 -6.13 22.74
C THR A 141 -9.04 -5.61 21.32
N ALA A 142 -10.08 -5.18 20.59
CA ALA A 142 -9.94 -4.62 19.24
C ALA A 142 -9.28 -3.23 19.22
N ILE A 143 -9.29 -2.48 20.33
CA ILE A 143 -8.70 -1.14 20.42
C ILE A 143 -7.17 -1.19 20.27
N PRO A 144 -6.42 -1.90 21.13
CA PRO A 144 -4.97 -2.00 20.96
C PRO A 144 -4.58 -2.71 19.66
N PHE A 145 -5.43 -3.60 19.14
CA PHE A 145 -5.21 -4.23 17.84
C PHE A 145 -5.23 -3.22 16.69
N ALA A 146 -6.21 -2.32 16.65
CA ALA A 146 -6.32 -1.29 15.61
C ALA A 146 -5.15 -0.30 15.64
N ASP A 147 -4.66 0.05 16.83
CA ASP A 147 -3.46 0.86 16.99
C ASP A 147 -2.22 0.15 16.41
N LEU A 148 -2.03 -1.14 16.73
CA LEU A 148 -0.93 -1.95 16.20
C LEU A 148 -1.02 -2.13 14.67
N ASP A 149 -2.22 -2.33 14.13
CA ASP A 149 -2.45 -2.44 12.68
C ASP A 149 -2.11 -1.12 11.96
N SER A 150 -2.59 0.00 12.49
CA SER A 150 -2.26 1.33 11.95
C SER A 150 -0.74 1.58 11.97
N MET A 151 -0.08 1.24 13.07
CA MET A 151 1.38 1.35 13.20
C MET A 151 2.11 0.46 12.19
N LEU A 152 1.66 -0.78 12.00
CA LEU A 152 2.25 -1.71 11.05
C LEU A 152 2.09 -1.22 9.60
N ALA A 153 0.91 -0.73 9.24
CA ALA A 153 0.61 -0.22 7.91
C ALA A 153 1.47 1.00 7.55
N ILE A 154 1.52 2.01 8.43
CA ILE A 154 2.30 3.24 8.19
C ILE A 154 3.78 2.91 8.03
N ARG A 155 4.36 2.16 8.97
CA ARG A 155 5.80 1.84 8.96
C ARG A 155 6.21 0.98 7.78
N SER A 156 5.33 0.08 7.33
CA SER A 156 5.58 -0.74 6.14
C SER A 156 5.69 0.11 4.87
N VAL A 157 4.88 1.17 4.76
CA VAL A 157 4.94 2.12 3.63
C VAL A 157 6.22 2.95 3.69
N ASP A 158 6.62 3.37 4.89
CA ASP A 158 7.80 4.23 5.10
C ASP A 158 9.13 3.44 5.05
N GLY A 159 9.08 2.11 4.90
CA GLY A 159 10.29 1.25 4.88
C GLY A 159 11.00 1.19 6.23
N GLU A 160 10.28 1.44 7.32
CA GLU A 160 10.82 1.47 8.66
C GLU A 160 10.74 0.08 9.35
N PRO A 161 11.50 -0.16 10.43
CA PRO A 161 11.47 -1.45 11.14
C PRO A 161 10.07 -1.81 11.64
N VAL A 162 9.61 -3.04 11.37
CA VAL A 162 8.25 -3.50 11.69
C VAL A 162 8.20 -4.75 12.56
N GLU A 163 9.32 -5.44 12.78
CA GLU A 163 9.35 -6.79 13.36
C GLU A 163 8.71 -6.85 14.74
N ALA A 164 9.01 -5.87 15.59
CA ALA A 164 8.42 -5.77 16.94
C ALA A 164 6.90 -5.51 16.89
N VAL A 165 6.46 -4.61 15.99
CA VAL A 165 5.04 -4.27 15.81
C VAL A 165 4.28 -5.47 15.26
N ALA A 166 4.82 -6.14 14.24
CA ALA A 166 4.24 -7.32 13.61
C ALA A 166 4.11 -8.48 14.60
N LYS A 167 5.10 -8.69 15.47
CA LYS A 167 5.04 -9.70 16.53
C LYS A 167 3.90 -9.41 17.52
N ALA A 168 3.80 -8.18 18.01
CA ALA A 168 2.72 -7.79 18.94
C ALA A 168 1.35 -7.90 18.26
N HIS A 169 1.24 -7.44 17.01
CA HIS A 169 0.02 -7.55 16.22
C HIS A 169 -0.45 -9.01 16.07
N ALA A 170 0.47 -9.92 15.75
CA ALA A 170 0.15 -11.35 15.62
C ALA A 170 -0.30 -11.98 16.95
N GLU A 171 0.32 -11.59 18.07
CA GLU A 171 -0.08 -12.07 19.40
C GLU A 171 -1.49 -11.57 19.77
N VAL A 172 -1.80 -10.30 19.56
CA VAL A 172 -3.13 -9.75 19.83
C VAL A 172 -4.18 -10.37 18.90
N ALA A 173 -3.85 -10.62 17.63
CA ALA A 173 -4.74 -11.33 16.70
C ALA A 173 -5.08 -12.75 17.20
N ARG A 174 -4.12 -13.45 17.80
CA ARG A 174 -4.35 -14.77 18.42
C ARG A 174 -5.35 -14.69 19.57
N LEU A 175 -5.19 -13.72 20.47
CA LEU A 175 -6.12 -13.48 21.59
C LEU A 175 -7.55 -13.22 21.08
N ILE A 176 -7.69 -12.37 20.06
CA ILE A 176 -8.98 -12.07 19.45
C ILE A 176 -9.62 -13.33 18.85
N ALA A 177 -8.85 -14.17 18.17
CA ALA A 177 -9.36 -15.42 17.61
C ALA A 177 -9.86 -16.40 18.68
N GLU A 178 -9.22 -16.44 19.85
CA GLU A 178 -9.65 -17.24 21.00
C GLU A 178 -10.96 -16.70 21.59
N GLU A 179 -11.09 -15.39 21.75
CA GLU A 179 -12.32 -14.74 22.21
C GLU A 179 -13.50 -15.01 21.25
N ASP A 180 -13.26 -14.90 19.95
CA ASP A 180 -14.26 -15.17 18.90
C ASP A 180 -14.72 -16.63 18.91
N ALA A 181 -13.81 -17.58 19.10
CA ALA A 181 -14.16 -18.99 19.21
C ALA A 181 -15.10 -19.24 20.40
N ILE A 182 -14.84 -18.58 21.54
CA ILE A 182 -15.68 -18.68 22.74
C ILE A 182 -17.03 -18.01 22.53
N LEU A 183 -17.08 -16.82 21.90
CA LEU A 183 -18.36 -16.17 21.58
C LEU A 183 -19.22 -17.05 20.66
N ASN A 184 -18.62 -17.63 19.62
CA ASN A 184 -19.32 -18.54 18.71
C ASN A 184 -19.85 -19.79 19.42
N GLU A 185 -19.10 -20.33 20.39
CA GLU A 185 -19.54 -21.45 21.23
C GLU A 185 -20.76 -21.07 22.11
N LEU A 186 -20.78 -19.84 22.61
CA LEU A 186 -21.78 -19.35 23.57
C LEU A 186 -22.98 -18.66 22.92
N ALA A 187 -23.02 -18.59 21.58
CA ALA A 187 -24.10 -17.92 20.86
C ALA A 187 -25.47 -18.49 21.27
N PRO A 188 -26.40 -17.65 21.76
CA PRO A 188 -27.71 -18.13 22.19
C PRO A 188 -28.58 -18.55 20.99
N ALA A 189 -29.47 -19.52 21.23
CA ALA A 189 -30.42 -19.97 20.21
C ALA A 189 -31.43 -18.85 19.87
N ASN A 190 -31.62 -18.60 18.58
CA ASN A 190 -32.63 -17.69 18.02
C ASN A 190 -34.03 -18.32 18.01
#